data_AF-A0A0B1RVH4-F1
#
_entry.id   AF-A0A0B1RVH4-F1
#
_cell.length_a   1.000
_cell.length_b   1.000
_cell.length_c   1.000
_cell.angle_alpha   90.00
_cell.angle_beta   90.00
_cell.angle_gamma   90.00
#
_symmetry.space_group_name_H-M   'P 1'
#
loop_
_entity.id
_entity.type
_entity.pdbx_description
1 polymer ?
#
loop_
_entity_poly.entity_id
_entity_poly.type
_entity_poly.pdbx_seq_one_letter_code
_entity_poly.pdbx_strand_id
1 'polypeptide(L)'
;LRLFQEYSRSRNELQRKDDEWVRKAVRAQQKALHELKLIDPELYEKLPRMVIWTKRFLNTDKAVTPAASSLPLVVHGPGLTPPVEDYQSPDGDYLDTTRSWT
;
A
#
# COMPACT_ATOMS: atom_id res chain seq x y z
N LEU A 1 -11.66 33.59 12.15
CA LEU A 1 -12.78 32.65 12.39
C LEU A 1 -13.32 32.01 11.11
N ARG A 2 -13.62 32.79 10.04
CA ARG A 2 -14.13 32.26 8.76
C ARG A 2 -13.20 31.24 8.08
N LEU A 3 -11.90 31.52 8.01
CA LEU A 3 -10.89 30.63 7.41
C LEU A 3 -10.86 29.24 8.05
N PHE A 4 -10.94 29.16 9.38
CA PHE A 4 -10.96 27.89 10.11
C PHE A 4 -12.22 27.06 9.79
N GLN A 5 -13.37 27.71 9.63
CA GLN A 5 -14.62 27.03 9.28
C GLN A 5 -14.57 26.49 7.85
N GLU A 6 -14.04 27.27 6.90
CA GLU A 6 -13.88 26.86 5.50
C GLU A 6 -12.88 25.71 5.38
N TYR A 7 -11.76 25.77 6.10
CA TYR A 7 -10.79 24.68 6.17
C TYR A 7 -11.40 23.40 6.75
N SER A 8 -12.13 23.51 7.86
CA SER A 8 -12.79 22.35 8.48
C SER A 8 -13.83 21.71 7.55
N ARG A 9 -14.63 22.52 6.84
CA ARG A 9 -15.58 22.01 5.83
C ARG A 9 -14.86 21.26 4.71
N SER A 10 -13.78 21.83 4.17
CA SER A 10 -12.97 21.21 3.12
C SER A 10 -12.38 19.86 3.56
N ARG A 11 -11.80 19.79 4.77
CA ARG A 11 -11.25 18.54 5.31
C ARG A 11 -12.33 17.47 5.51
N ASN A 12 -13.50 17.84 6.01
CA ASN A 12 -14.62 16.92 6.16
C ASN A 12 -15.13 16.41 4.81
N GLU A 13 -15.17 17.26 3.79
CA GLU A 13 -15.55 16.84 2.44
C GLU A 13 -14.54 15.85 1.84
N LEU A 14 -13.24 16.12 1.99
CA LEU A 14 -12.18 15.23 1.51
C LEU A 14 -12.27 13.86 2.19
N GLN A 15 -12.44 13.84 3.53
CA GLN A 15 -12.60 12.60 4.28
C GLN A 15 -13.80 11.78 3.80
N ARG A 16 -14.94 12.42 3.50
CA ARG A 16 -16.12 11.71 2.99
C ARG A 16 -15.86 11.07 1.62
N LYS A 17 -15.10 11.74 0.75
CA LYS A 17 -14.71 11.21 -0.56
C LYS A 17 -13.77 10.02 -0.41
N ASP A 18 -12.79 10.12 0.47
CA ASP A 18 -11.85 9.04 0.77
C ASP A 18 -12.59 7.82 1.33
N ASP A 19 -13.48 8.02 2.31
CA ASP A 19 -14.31 6.96 2.89
C ASP A 19 -15.20 6.28 1.84
N GLU A 20 -15.82 7.06 0.95
CA GLU A 20 -16.64 6.54 -0.13
C GLU A 20 -15.79 5.70 -1.11
N TRP A 21 -14.60 6.19 -1.47
CA TRP A 21 -13.69 5.48 -2.35
C TRP A 21 -13.21 4.16 -1.74
N VAL A 22 -12.77 4.16 -0.48
CA VAL A 22 -12.36 2.94 0.23
C VAL A 22 -13.49 1.92 0.26
N ARG A 23 -14.72 2.34 0.60
CA ARG A 23 -15.88 1.45 0.62
C ARG A 23 -16.18 0.85 -0.75
N LYS A 24 -16.07 1.65 -1.82
CA LYS A 24 -16.27 1.17 -3.20
C LYS A 24 -15.20 0.15 -3.58
N ALA A 25 -13.93 0.43 -3.27
CA ALA A 25 -12.81 -0.47 -3.55
C ALA A 25 -12.98 -1.81 -2.84
N VAL A 26 -13.31 -1.81 -1.54
CA VAL A 26 -13.55 -3.03 -0.75
C VAL A 26 -14.73 -3.83 -1.30
N ARG A 27 -15.85 -3.17 -1.64
CA ARG A 27 -17.01 -3.86 -2.24
C ARG A 27 -16.68 -4.50 -3.59
N ALA A 28 -15.92 -3.79 -4.43
CA ALA A 28 -15.48 -4.31 -5.72
C ALA A 28 -14.57 -5.53 -5.54
N GLN A 29 -13.62 -5.46 -4.60
CA GLN A 29 -12.76 -6.58 -4.25
C GLN A 29 -13.56 -7.80 -3.77
N GLN A 30 -14.51 -7.60 -2.85
CA GLN A 30 -15.36 -8.67 -2.34
C GLN A 30 -16.22 -9.31 -3.43
N LYS A 31 -16.80 -8.49 -4.32
CA LYS A 31 -17.57 -8.99 -5.47
C LYS A 31 -16.70 -9.83 -6.39
N ALA A 32 -15.51 -9.35 -6.74
CA ALA A 32 -14.58 -10.08 -7.59
C ALA A 32 -14.15 -11.42 -6.97
N LEU A 33 -13.88 -11.47 -5.66
CA LEU A 33 -13.56 -12.71 -4.95
C LEU A 33 -14.75 -13.69 -4.91
N HIS A 34 -15.97 -13.19 -4.79
CA HIS A 34 -17.17 -14.01 -4.83
C HIS A 34 -17.39 -14.63 -6.21
N GLU A 35 -17.27 -13.84 -7.28
CA GLU A 35 -17.37 -14.33 -8.66
C GLU A 35 -16.27 -15.36 -8.97
N LEU A 36 -15.03 -15.09 -8.53
CA LEU A 36 -13.91 -16.02 -8.67
C LEU A 36 -14.20 -17.37 -8.02
N LYS A 37 -14.78 -17.36 -6.81
CA LYS A 37 -15.17 -18.58 -6.09
C LYS A 37 -16.18 -19.44 -6.86
N LEU A 38 -17.09 -18.81 -7.59
CA LEU A 38 -18.12 -19.50 -8.38
C LEU A 38 -17.56 -20.11 -9.66
N ILE A 39 -16.60 -19.44 -10.31
CA ILE A 39 -16.04 -19.83 -11.60
C ILE A 39 -14.95 -20.89 -11.43
N ASP A 40 -14.02 -20.67 -10.50
CA ASP A 40 -12.86 -21.53 -10.27
C ASP A 40 -12.60 -21.71 -8.77
N PRO A 41 -13.20 -22.74 -8.16
CA PRO A 41 -12.97 -23.07 -6.78
C PRO A 41 -11.52 -23.44 -6.49
N GLU A 42 -10.73 -23.96 -7.44
CA GLU A 42 -9.33 -24.35 -7.19
C GLU A 42 -8.42 -23.12 -7.07
N LEU A 43 -8.64 -22.11 -7.92
CA LEU A 43 -7.95 -20.82 -7.83
C LEU A 43 -8.33 -20.06 -6.54
N TYR A 44 -9.55 -20.28 -6.04
CA TYR A 44 -10.02 -19.81 -4.73
C TYR A 44 -9.56 -20.70 -3.55
N GLU A 45 -9.34 -22.00 -3.72
CA GLU A 45 -9.03 -22.97 -2.65
C GLU A 45 -7.55 -23.34 -2.51
N LYS A 46 -6.65 -22.88 -3.40
CA LYS A 46 -5.17 -22.89 -3.21
C LYS A 46 -4.69 -22.07 -1.98
N LEU A 47 -5.57 -21.86 -1.01
CA LEU A 47 -5.54 -20.83 0.00
C LEU A 47 -5.37 -21.33 1.44
N PRO A 48 -5.45 -22.64 1.80
CA PRO A 48 -4.62 -23.07 2.94
C PRO A 48 -4.14 -24.54 2.97
N ARG A 49 -4.60 -25.47 2.13
CA ARG A 49 -4.29 -26.91 2.28
C ARG A 49 -3.30 -27.46 1.24
N MET A 50 -2.08 -26.95 1.22
CA MET A 50 -0.90 -27.75 0.84
C MET A 50 0.38 -27.10 1.39
N VAL A 51 0.49 -27.10 2.72
CA VAL A 51 1.63 -26.50 3.45
C VAL A 51 2.87 -27.38 3.47
N ILE A 52 2.86 -28.54 2.81
CA ILE A 52 4.03 -29.41 2.81
C ILE A 52 4.21 -29.94 1.39
N TRP A 53 5.43 -29.77 0.84
CA TRP A 53 5.91 -30.33 -0.43
C TRP A 53 5.54 -29.61 -1.74
N THR A 54 5.99 -28.36 -1.95
CA THR A 54 6.48 -27.86 -3.28
C THR A 54 7.08 -26.46 -3.12
N LYS A 55 8.14 -26.36 -2.32
CA LYS A 55 8.82 -25.09 -1.98
C LYS A 55 9.67 -24.50 -3.11
N ARG A 56 9.39 -24.75 -4.40
CA ARG A 56 10.30 -24.32 -5.48
C ARG A 56 9.68 -23.83 -6.79
N PHE A 57 8.41 -24.11 -7.09
CA PHE A 57 7.87 -23.77 -8.41
C PHE A 57 6.38 -23.45 -8.35
N LEU A 58 6.02 -22.20 -8.03
CA LEU A 58 4.87 -21.45 -8.56
C LEU A 58 4.77 -20.12 -7.79
N ASN A 59 5.30 -19.04 -8.37
CA ASN A 59 4.88 -17.68 -8.00
C ASN A 59 3.49 -17.46 -8.61
N THR A 60 2.47 -18.06 -8.00
CA THR A 60 1.08 -17.73 -8.29
C THR A 60 0.59 -16.96 -7.08
N ASP A 61 0.60 -15.64 -7.19
CA ASP A 61 0.14 -14.74 -6.14
C ASP A 61 -1.32 -15.07 -5.82
N LYS A 62 -1.53 -15.74 -4.69
CA LYS A 62 -2.87 -16.19 -4.26
C LYS A 62 -3.70 -14.97 -3.89
N ALA A 63 -4.96 -14.93 -4.30
CA ALA A 63 -5.79 -13.73 -4.16
C ALA A 63 -6.15 -13.32 -2.71
N VAL A 64 -6.04 -14.22 -1.72
CA VAL A 64 -6.48 -13.97 -0.33
C VAL A 64 -5.33 -14.02 0.69
N THR A 65 -4.19 -14.64 0.40
CA THR A 65 -3.05 -14.58 1.33
C THR A 65 -2.35 -13.24 1.19
N PRO A 66 -1.93 -12.60 2.30
CA PRO A 66 -1.10 -11.42 2.22
C PRO A 66 0.20 -11.77 1.48
N ALA A 67 0.62 -10.90 0.57
CA ALA A 67 1.88 -11.07 -0.14
C ALA A 67 3.03 -11.05 0.88
N ALA A 68 3.64 -12.20 1.16
CA ALA A 68 4.69 -12.33 2.17
C ALA A 68 5.93 -11.47 1.86
N SER A 69 6.12 -11.08 0.60
CA SER A 69 7.18 -10.19 0.12
C SER A 69 6.90 -8.70 0.30
N SER A 70 5.73 -8.32 0.82
CA SER A 70 5.32 -6.91 0.92
C SER A 70 5.91 -6.16 2.12
N LEU A 71 6.68 -6.83 2.99
CA LEU A 71 7.20 -6.23 4.22
C LEU A 71 8.72 -6.43 4.36
N PRO A 72 9.48 -5.37 4.72
CA PRO A 72 9.03 -4.01 5.00
C PRO A 72 8.73 -3.23 3.70
N LEU A 73 7.56 -2.60 3.64
CA LEU A 73 7.20 -1.70 2.55
C LEU A 73 7.91 -0.36 2.76
N VAL A 74 8.85 -0.02 1.89
CA VAL A 74 9.49 1.30 1.85
C VAL A 74 8.92 2.09 0.68
N VAL A 75 8.16 3.15 0.98
CA VAL A 75 7.64 4.09 -0.01
C VAL A 75 8.16 5.47 0.33
N HIS A 76 8.73 6.16 -0.67
CA HIS A 76 9.12 7.55 -0.54
C HIS A 76 7.93 8.44 -0.91
N GLY A 77 7.68 9.47 -0.08
CA GLY A 77 6.68 10.47 -0.41
C GLY A 77 7.05 11.24 -1.69
N PRO A 78 6.08 11.87 -2.36
CA PRO A 78 6.36 12.70 -3.52
C PRO A 78 7.24 13.89 -3.12
N GLY A 79 8.25 14.19 -3.95
CA GLY A 79 9.00 15.44 -3.85
C GLY A 79 8.13 16.64 -4.23
N LEU A 80 8.51 17.84 -3.78
CA LEU A 80 7.86 19.09 -4.22
C LEU A 80 8.08 19.35 -5.71
N THR A 81 9.25 18.98 -6.21
CA THR A 81 9.63 19.03 -7.62
C THR A 81 10.19 17.67 -8.04
N PRO A 82 10.05 17.31 -9.32
CA PRO A 82 10.73 16.14 -9.85
C PRO A 82 12.26 16.30 -9.73
N PRO A 83 13.02 15.19 -9.69
CA PRO A 83 14.47 15.24 -9.72
C PRO A 83 14.99 15.94 -10.98
N VAL A 84 16.12 16.62 -10.85
CA VAL A 84 16.85 17.21 -11.98
C VAL A 84 17.77 16.14 -12.57
N GLU A 85 17.71 15.95 -13.89
CA GLU A 85 18.60 15.03 -14.61
C GLU A 85 20.07 15.49 -14.48
N ASP A 86 20.97 14.54 -14.26
CA ASP A 86 22.43 14.74 -14.15
C ASP A 86 22.90 15.76 -13.10
N TYR A 87 22.07 16.05 -12.10
CA TYR A 87 22.47 16.94 -11.00
C TYR A 87 23.66 16.36 -10.23
N GLN A 88 24.79 17.07 -10.28
CA GLN A 88 25.96 16.77 -9.47
C GLN A 88 25.83 17.49 -8.14
N SER A 89 25.62 16.72 -7.06
CA SER A 89 25.63 17.29 -5.71
C SER A 89 27.02 17.81 -5.35
N PRO A 90 27.14 18.96 -4.66
CA PRO A 90 28.43 19.42 -4.15
C PRO A 90 28.99 18.43 -3.12
N ASP A 91 30.32 18.38 -3.01
CA ASP A 91 31.01 17.57 -2.01
C ASP A 91 30.69 18.06 -0.59
N GLY A 92 30.49 17.11 0.33
CA GLY A 92 30.29 17.38 1.75
C GLY A 92 30.04 16.10 2.55
N ASP A 93 30.46 16.12 3.81
CA ASP A 93 30.26 15.02 4.76
C ASP A 93 29.07 15.27 5.69
N TYR A 94 28.34 14.21 6.03
CA TYR A 94 27.30 14.26 7.06
C TYR A 94 27.88 13.90 8.43
N LEU A 95 27.79 14.81 9.39
CA LEU A 95 28.09 14.52 10.79
C LEU A 95 26.80 14.10 11.52
N ASP A 96 26.78 12.89 12.06
CA ASP A 96 25.70 12.45 12.94
C ASP A 96 25.84 13.11 14.32
N THR A 97 24.93 14.04 14.63
CA THR A 97 24.87 14.73 15.93
C THR A 97 23.82 14.13 16.86
N THR A 98 23.33 12.91 16.58
CA THR A 98 22.34 12.26 17.43
C THR A 98 22.93 11.95 18.81
N ARG A 99 22.23 12.38 19.85
CA ARG A 99 22.66 12.17 21.24
C ARG A 99 22.30 10.74 21.66
N SER A 100 23.30 9.94 21.99
CA SER A 100 23.08 8.69 22.73
C SER A 100 22.83 8.99 24.20
N TRP A 101 21.70 8.54 24.72
CA TRP A 101 21.42 8.58 26.15
C TRP A 101 21.75 7.19 26.72
N THR A 102 22.66 7.16 27.70
CA THR A 102 22.99 5.97 28.51
C THR A 102 22.53 6.22 29.94
#